data_AF-A0A645GZJ5-F1
#
_entry.id   AF-A0A645GZJ5-F1
#
_cell.length_a   1.000
_cell.length_b   1.000
_cell.length_c   1.000
_cell.angle_alpha   90.00
_cell.angle_beta   90.00
_cell.angle_gamma   90.00
#
_symmetry.space_group_name_H-M   'P 1'
#
loop_
_entity.id
_entity.type
_entity.pdbx_description
1 polymer ?
#
loop_
_entity_poly.entity_id
_entity_poly.type
_entity_poly.pdbx_seq_one_letter_code
_entity_poly.pdbx_strand_id
1 'polypeptide(L)'
;MILAYDKTEGKKVKLLDAAETLNDWLIKTNRFEEFHTNEINRLQIIKRRRLFSDIEKEQIIELSEGNVTDDFKTACFLLLDNQVCAEYHFKKLPKEKKDYFKTLPIYNFWNPGNCETKKD
;
A
#
# COMPACT_ATOMS: atom_id res chain seq x y z
N MET A 1 3.30 -8.52 16.11
CA MET A 1 3.65 -9.20 14.83
C MET A 1 4.26 -10.55 15.18
N ILE A 2 3.66 -11.68 14.80
CA ILE A 2 4.16 -13.02 15.19
C ILE A 2 5.26 -13.45 14.19
N LEU A 3 6.49 -13.04 14.48
CA LEU A 3 7.70 -13.30 13.68
C LEU A 3 8.00 -14.81 13.46
N ALA A 4 7.45 -15.70 14.29
CA ALA A 4 7.63 -17.14 14.18
C ALA A 4 6.74 -17.80 13.10
N TYR A 5 5.72 -17.09 12.61
CA TYR A 5 4.71 -17.67 11.72
C TYR A 5 5.07 -17.54 10.22
N ASP A 6 6.03 -16.67 9.88
CA ASP A 6 6.45 -16.36 8.51
C ASP A 6 7.36 -17.43 7.85
N LYS A 7 7.82 -18.44 8.58
CA LYS A 7 8.81 -19.44 8.09
C LYS A 7 8.23 -20.56 7.21
N THR A 8 6.99 -20.46 6.76
CA THR A 8 6.35 -21.50 5.94
C THR A 8 5.59 -20.89 4.76
N GLU A 9 6.12 -21.08 3.55
CA GLU A 9 5.58 -20.55 2.28
C GLU A 9 4.07 -20.78 2.11
N GLY A 10 3.56 -21.95 2.50
CA GLY A 10 2.13 -22.28 2.40
C GLY A 10 1.19 -21.51 3.35
N LYS A 11 1.71 -20.89 4.43
CA LYS A 11 0.88 -20.15 5.39
C LYS A 11 0.67 -18.69 4.99
N LYS A 12 1.65 -18.08 4.30
CA LYS A 12 1.54 -16.74 3.73
C LYS A 12 0.42 -16.67 2.69
N VAL A 13 0.26 -17.73 1.90
CA VAL A 13 -0.84 -17.87 0.92
C VAL A 13 -2.20 -17.86 1.63
N LYS A 14 -2.40 -18.69 2.66
CA LYS A 14 -3.68 -18.74 3.41
C LYS A 14 -4.04 -17.41 4.06
N LEU A 15 -3.05 -16.66 4.57
CA LEU A 15 -3.27 -15.33 5.13
C LEU A 15 -3.67 -14.30 4.06
N LEU A 16 -3.05 -14.36 2.88
CA LEU A 16 -3.42 -13.52 1.75
C LEU A 16 -4.83 -13.87 1.23
N ASP A 17 -5.19 -15.16 1.17
CA ASP A 17 -6.53 -15.60 0.77
C ASP A 17 -7.60 -15.12 1.76
N ALA A 18 -7.31 -15.18 3.06
CA ALA A 18 -8.19 -14.64 4.09
C ALA A 18 -8.32 -13.10 4.00
N ALA A 19 -7.21 -12.40 3.74
CA ALA A 19 -7.22 -10.95 3.55
C ALA A 19 -8.02 -10.52 2.32
N GLU A 20 -7.93 -11.29 1.22
CA GLU A 20 -8.71 -11.08 0.01
C GLU A 20 -10.20 -11.30 0.26
N THR A 21 -10.55 -12.41 0.89
CA THR A 21 -11.95 -12.73 1.25
C THR A 21 -12.55 -11.62 2.13
N LEU A 22 -11.79 -11.13 3.11
CA LEU A 22 -12.22 -10.04 3.98
C LEU A 22 -12.38 -8.73 3.19
N ASN A 23 -11.41 -8.38 2.34
CA ASN A 23 -11.46 -7.18 1.52
C ASN A 23 -12.65 -7.19 0.56
N ASP A 24 -12.92 -8.33 -0.08
CA ASP A 24 -14.08 -8.50 -0.95
C ASP A 24 -15.40 -8.37 -0.18
N TRP A 25 -15.46 -8.92 1.03
CA TRP A 25 -16.62 -8.74 1.90
C TRP A 25 -16.80 -7.27 2.30
N LEU A 26 -15.72 -6.55 2.63
CA LEU A 26 -15.76 -5.12 2.92
C LEU A 26 -16.24 -4.32 1.71
N ILE A 27 -15.70 -4.55 0.51
CA ILE A 27 -16.13 -3.87 -0.72
C ILE A 27 -17.62 -4.11 -0.98
N LYS A 28 -18.12 -5.33 -0.80
CA LYS A 28 -19.54 -5.67 -0.99
C LYS A 28 -20.45 -5.01 0.05
N THR A 29 -19.95 -4.77 1.26
CA THR A 29 -20.75 -4.28 2.40
C THR A 29 -20.67 -2.76 2.56
N ASN A 30 -19.63 -2.11 2.00
CA ASN A 30 -19.30 -0.75 2.38
C ASN A 30 -20.13 0.36 1.75
N ARG A 31 -20.22 1.45 2.52
CA ARG A 31 -20.69 2.77 2.11
C ARG A 31 -19.54 3.50 1.41
N PHE A 32 -19.87 4.41 0.48
CA PHE A 32 -18.95 5.15 -0.39
C PHE A 32 -17.73 5.80 0.30
N GLU A 33 -17.79 6.06 1.61
CA GLU A 33 -16.77 6.78 2.39
C GLU A 33 -15.43 6.03 2.53
N GLU A 34 -15.42 4.69 2.44
CA GLU A 34 -14.20 3.88 2.61
C GLU A 34 -13.63 3.35 1.29
N PHE A 35 -14.12 3.86 0.15
CA PHE A 35 -13.74 3.38 -1.17
C PHE A 35 -12.22 3.37 -1.40
N HIS A 36 -11.54 4.48 -1.10
CA HIS A 36 -10.09 4.59 -1.29
C HIS A 36 -9.29 3.62 -0.41
N THR A 37 -9.73 3.40 0.83
CA THR A 37 -9.06 2.48 1.77
C THR A 37 -9.16 1.04 1.28
N ASN A 38 -10.37 0.65 0.85
CA ASN A 38 -10.62 -0.69 0.31
C ASN A 38 -9.83 -0.95 -0.96
N GLU A 39 -9.73 0.04 -1.85
CA GLU A 39 -8.98 -0.13 -3.09
C GLU A 39 -7.48 -0.25 -2.83
N ILE A 40 -6.91 0.57 -1.93
CA ILE A 40 -5.51 0.42 -1.54
C ILE A 40 -5.25 -0.95 -0.90
N ASN A 41 -6.16 -1.45 -0.05
CA ASN A 41 -6.02 -2.77 0.54
C ASN A 41 -6.06 -3.89 -0.51
N ARG A 42 -6.94 -3.79 -1.50
CA ARG A 42 -6.99 -4.70 -2.65
C ARG A 42 -5.67 -4.69 -3.42
N LEU A 43 -5.18 -3.52 -3.79
CA LEU A 43 -3.93 -3.35 -4.55
C LEU A 43 -2.71 -3.87 -3.77
N GLN A 44 -2.69 -3.68 -2.45
CA GLN A 44 -1.69 -4.26 -1.57
C GLN A 44 -1.66 -5.79 -1.59
N ILE A 45 -2.81 -6.45 -1.70
CA ILE A 45 -2.90 -7.91 -1.81
C ILE A 45 -2.36 -8.35 -3.18
N ILE A 46 -2.76 -7.69 -4.26
CA ILE A 46 -2.30 -7.98 -5.62
C ILE A 46 -0.77 -7.89 -5.69
N LYS A 47 -0.18 -6.79 -5.20
CA LYS A 47 1.28 -6.57 -5.20
C LYS A 47 2.05 -7.66 -4.44
N ARG A 48 1.45 -8.24 -3.39
CA ARG A 48 2.06 -9.35 -2.62
C ARG A 48 1.97 -10.69 -3.31
N ARG A 49 1.04 -10.86 -4.25
CA ARG A 49 0.87 -12.10 -5.04
C ARG A 49 1.65 -12.06 -6.35
N ARG A 50 1.67 -10.90 -7.02
CA ARG A 50 2.28 -10.73 -8.34
C ARG A 50 2.63 -9.26 -8.62
N LEU A 51 3.35 -9.03 -9.72
CA LEU A 51 3.55 -7.68 -10.26
C LEU A 51 2.23 -7.12 -10.83
N PHE A 52 2.09 -5.80 -10.77
CA PHE A 52 0.96 -5.09 -11.38
C PHE A 52 1.02 -5.10 -12.90
N SER A 53 -0.15 -5.23 -13.54
CA SER A 53 -0.32 -4.94 -14.96
C SER A 53 -0.27 -3.44 -15.21
N ASP A 54 -0.12 -3.02 -16.47
CA ASP A 54 -0.10 -1.60 -16.79
C ASP A 54 -1.44 -0.91 -16.50
N ILE A 55 -2.55 -1.61 -16.73
CA ILE A 55 -3.90 -1.14 -16.35
C ILE A 55 -4.00 -0.89 -14.83
N GLU A 56 -3.42 -1.76 -14.01
CA GLU A 56 -3.43 -1.58 -12.55
C GLU A 56 -2.53 -0.43 -12.11
N LYS A 57 -1.41 -0.19 -12.81
CA LYS A 57 -0.57 0.98 -12.55
C LYS A 57 -1.31 2.27 -12.90
N GLU A 58 -2.01 2.30 -14.04
CA GLU A 58 -2.86 3.42 -14.44
C GLU A 58 -3.94 3.70 -13.39
N GLN A 59 -4.62 2.68 -12.89
CA GLN A 59 -5.59 2.82 -11.80
C GLN A 59 -4.98 3.43 -10.53
N ILE A 60 -3.76 3.02 -10.16
CA ILE A 60 -3.06 3.61 -9.00
C ILE A 60 -2.71 5.08 -9.24
N ILE A 61 -2.33 5.44 -10.47
CA ILE A 61 -2.04 6.83 -10.85
C ILE A 61 -3.32 7.67 -10.74
N GLU A 62 -4.42 7.22 -11.34
CA GLU A 62 -5.73 7.91 -11.26
C GLU A 62 -6.18 8.12 -9.82
N LEU A 63 -6.03 7.10 -8.95
CA LEU A 63 -6.34 7.21 -7.52
C LEU A 63 -5.47 8.28 -6.82
N SER A 64 -4.21 8.42 -7.22
CA SER A 64 -3.28 9.39 -6.65
C SER A 64 -3.55 10.83 -7.10
N GLU A 65 -4.09 11.00 -8.31
CA GLU A 65 -4.46 12.30 -8.89
C GLU A 65 -5.81 12.81 -8.38
N GLY A 66 -6.65 11.91 -7.86
CA GLY A 66 -7.90 12.25 -7.21
C GLY A 66 -7.75 13.20 -6.00
N ASN A 67 -8.90 13.67 -5.50
CA ASN A 67 -8.96 14.52 -4.30
C ASN A 67 -8.79 13.69 -3.02
N VAL A 68 -7.60 13.11 -2.84
CA VAL A 68 -7.22 12.28 -1.71
C VAL A 68 -6.13 12.95 -0.86
N THR A 69 -6.05 12.58 0.41
CA THR A 69 -5.06 13.13 1.34
C THR A 69 -3.65 12.58 1.05
N ASP A 70 -2.61 13.28 1.52
CA ASP A 70 -1.20 12.93 1.24
C ASP A 70 -0.80 11.53 1.73
N ASP A 71 -1.51 10.95 2.70
CA ASP A 71 -1.33 9.57 3.17
C ASP A 71 -1.75 8.56 2.11
N PHE A 72 -2.90 8.76 1.45
CA PHE A 72 -3.32 7.96 0.30
C PHE A 72 -2.37 8.12 -0.87
N LYS A 73 -1.90 9.35 -1.17
CA LYS A 73 -0.90 9.59 -2.22
C LYS A 73 0.40 8.87 -1.93
N THR A 74 0.88 8.94 -0.69
CA THR A 74 2.07 8.21 -0.24
C THR A 74 1.89 6.70 -0.47
N ALA A 75 0.75 6.14 -0.06
CA ALA A 75 0.46 4.72 -0.25
C ALA A 75 0.42 4.33 -1.74
N CYS A 76 -0.19 5.13 -2.62
CA CYS A 76 -0.22 4.88 -4.07
C CYS A 76 1.19 4.85 -4.66
N PHE A 77 2.04 5.82 -4.34
CA PHE A 77 3.41 5.85 -4.85
C PHE A 77 4.28 4.70 -4.30
N LEU A 78 4.04 4.24 -3.07
CA LEU A 78 4.67 3.02 -2.56
C LEU A 78 4.23 1.76 -3.31
N LEU A 79 2.96 1.69 -3.72
CA LEU A 79 2.47 0.60 -4.57
C LEU A 79 3.13 0.62 -5.95
N LEU A 80 3.49 1.79 -6.47
CA LEU A 80 4.24 1.95 -7.73
C LEU A 80 5.77 1.83 -7.58
N ASP A 81 6.28 1.51 -6.39
CA ASP A 81 7.72 1.50 -6.07
C ASP A 81 8.44 2.84 -6.30
N ASN A 82 7.68 3.94 -6.40
CA ASN A 82 8.20 5.29 -6.59
C ASN A 82 8.48 5.94 -5.22
N GLN A 83 9.64 5.61 -4.66
CA GLN A 83 10.06 6.10 -3.34
C GLN A 83 10.20 7.63 -3.29
N VAL A 84 10.62 8.27 -4.39
CA VAL A 84 10.81 9.73 -4.46
C VAL A 84 9.48 10.45 -4.26
N CYS A 85 8.44 10.07 -5.01
CA CYS A 85 7.11 10.65 -4.87
C CYS A 85 6.47 10.26 -3.54
N ALA A 86 6.67 9.02 -3.06
CA ALA A 86 6.19 8.59 -1.76
C ALA A 86 6.78 9.44 -0.62
N GLU A 87 8.09 9.70 -0.63
CA GLU A 87 8.76 10.53 0.37
C GLU A 87 8.29 11.98 0.32
N TYR A 88 8.10 12.52 -0.88
CA TYR A 88 7.59 13.88 -1.06
C TYR A 88 6.22 14.08 -0.40
N HIS A 89 5.27 13.16 -0.62
CA HIS A 89 3.95 13.23 0.02
C HIS A 89 4.01 12.89 1.51
N PHE A 90 4.81 11.89 1.89
CA PHE A 90 4.97 11.51 3.29
C PHE A 90 5.50 12.67 4.14
N LYS A 91 6.45 13.47 3.62
CA LYS A 91 7.00 14.65 4.32
C LYS A 91 5.95 15.72 4.63
N LYS A 92 4.89 15.84 3.82
CA LYS A 92 3.79 16.80 4.03
C LYS A 92 2.87 16.40 5.19
N LEU A 93 2.87 15.14 5.60
CA LEU A 93 2.04 14.67 6.70
C LEU A 93 2.46 15.26 8.05
N PRO A 94 1.51 15.60 8.94
CA PRO A 94 1.78 15.88 10.34
C PRO A 94 2.49 14.72 11.03
N LYS A 95 3.24 15.00 12.10
CA LYS A 95 4.03 14.00 12.82
C LYS A 95 3.17 12.81 13.30
N GLU A 96 2.02 13.08 13.90
CA GLU A 96 1.09 12.05 14.38
C GLU A 96 0.63 11.12 13.25
N LYS A 97 0.31 11.69 12.08
CA LYS A 97 -0.07 10.90 10.89
C LYS A 97 1.08 10.09 10.34
N LYS A 98 2.30 10.63 10.34
CA LYS A 98 3.51 9.87 9.94
C LYS A 98 3.73 8.67 10.84
N ASP A 99 3.59 8.87 12.14
CA ASP A 99 3.80 7.81 13.13
C ASP A 99 2.73 6.72 13.00
N TYR A 100 1.46 7.10 12.81
CA TYR A 100 0.39 6.16 12.50
C TYR A 100 0.63 5.40 11.18
N PHE A 101 0.99 6.11 10.10
CA PHE A 101 1.21 5.53 8.79
C PHE A 101 2.31 4.44 8.81
N LYS A 102 3.38 4.65 9.59
CA LYS A 102 4.46 3.67 9.78
C LYS A 102 3.99 2.37 10.44
N THR A 103 2.88 2.38 11.17
CA THR A 103 2.31 1.16 11.76
C THR A 103 1.49 0.32 10.78
N LEU A 104 1.13 0.90 9.61
CA LEU A 104 0.28 0.25 8.63
C LEU A 104 1.08 -0.74 7.76
N PRO A 105 0.47 -1.87 7.31
CA PRO A 105 1.13 -2.86 6.47
C PRO A 105 1.68 -2.33 5.14
N ILE A 106 1.14 -1.22 4.63
CA ILE A 106 1.63 -0.54 3.42
C ILE A 106 3.07 -0.03 3.58
N TYR A 107 3.48 0.30 4.81
CA TYR A 107 4.82 0.79 5.09
C TYR A 107 5.91 -0.27 4.84
N ASN A 108 5.54 -1.56 4.77
CA ASN A 108 6.49 -2.62 4.40
C ASN A 108 7.03 -2.48 2.96
N PHE A 109 6.38 -1.69 2.11
CA PHE A 109 6.88 -1.36 0.76
C PHE A 109 7.83 -0.16 0.74
N TRP A 110 8.07 0.47 1.90
CA TRP A 110 9.06 1.52 2.02
C TRP A 110 10.46 0.93 1.92
N ASN A 111 11.25 1.36 0.94
CA ASN A 111 12.62 0.93 0.79
C ASN A 111 13.58 2.13 0.95
N PRO A 112 14.27 2.26 2.11
CA PRO A 112 15.19 3.37 2.34
C PRO A 112 16.41 3.35 1.40
N GLY A 113 16.73 2.21 0.78
CA GLY A 113 17.90 2.07 -0.10
C GLY A 113 17.77 2.68 -1.50
N ASN A 114 16.58 3.18 -1.88
CA ASN A 114 16.36 3.80 -3.19
C ASN A 114 16.34 5.34 -3.15
N CYS A 115 16.48 5.96 -1.96
CA CYS A 115 16.65 7.42 -1.83
C CYS A 115 18.11 7.86 -1.95
N GLU A 116 19.06 6.91 -2.00
CA GLU A 116 20.47 7.16 -2.29
C GLU A 116 20.75 6.85 -3.76
N THR A 117 20.28 7.71 -4.68
CA THR A 117 20.90 7.77 -6.00
C THR A 117 22.33 8.28 -5.81
N LYS A 118 23.28 7.34 -5.86
CA LYS A 118 24.67 7.46 -6.31
C LYS A 118 25.17 8.90 -6.42
N LYS A 119 25.97 9.32 -5.44
CA LYS A 119 27.03 10.31 -5.68
C LYS A 119 28.13 9.58 -6.46
N ASP A 120 28.06 9.67 -7.78
CA ASP A 120 29.23 9.50 -8.65
C ASP A 120 29.92 10.87 -8.81
#